data_AF-A0A7V4BSZ0-F1
#
_entry.id   AF-A0A7V4BSZ0-F1
#
_cell.length_a   1.000
_cell.length_b   1.000
_cell.length_c   1.000
_cell.angle_alpha   90.00
_cell.angle_beta   90.00
_cell.angle_gamma   90.00
#
_symmetry.space_group_name_H-M   'P 1'
#
loop_
_entity.id
_entity.type
_entity.pdbx_description
1 polymer ?
#
loop_
_entity_poly.entity_id
_entity_poly.type
_entity_poly.pdbx_seq_one_letter_code
_entity_poly.pdbx_strand_id
1 'polypeptide(L)'
;MGFEFDNDFSFTDEPELQDVVERYRLMLRSNTPLYFDSHEFILLIDYHLHNREYTESLKIAEFGINQHPSSFDLKLKKAEILFRLKDYANALLLVKELENIETNSSYLSYFRGLI
;
A
#
# COMPACT_ATOMS: atom_id res chain seq x y z
N MET A 1 23.18 4.80 9.43
CA MET A 1 22.17 4.34 10.40
C MET A 1 21.00 3.85 9.57
N GLY A 2 20.90 2.54 9.35
CA GLY A 2 19.80 1.97 8.57
C GLY A 2 18.52 2.10 9.39
N PHE A 3 17.48 2.68 8.82
CA PHE A 3 16.15 2.57 9.41
C PHE A 3 15.72 1.11 9.23
N GLU A 4 15.82 0.34 10.32
CA GLU A 4 15.19 -0.97 10.46
C GLU A 4 13.68 -0.75 10.42
N PHE A 5 13.09 -0.90 9.24
CA PHE A 5 11.65 -1.22 9.09
C PHE A 5 11.45 -2.73 9.16
N ASP A 6 12.18 -3.39 10.06
CA ASP A 6 11.94 -4.77 10.44
C ASP A 6 11.29 -4.72 11.82
N ASN A 7 10.11 -4.10 11.89
CA ASN A 7 9.21 -4.39 12.99
C ASN A 7 8.72 -5.81 12.73
N ASP A 8 9.17 -6.73 13.59
CA ASP A 8 8.80 -8.14 13.70
C ASP A 8 7.31 -8.28 14.06
N PHE A 9 6.44 -7.65 13.26
CA PHE A 9 5.00 -7.71 13.40
C PHE A 9 4.56 -9.00 12.73
N SER A 10 4.46 -10.06 13.54
CA SER A 10 3.87 -11.30 13.08
C SER A 10 2.39 -11.07 12.77
N PHE A 11 2.10 -10.72 11.51
CA PHE A 11 0.76 -10.60 10.94
C PHE A 11 -0.12 -11.86 11.14
N THR A 12 0.48 -12.97 11.61
CA THR A 12 -0.23 -14.21 11.93
C THR A 12 -1.21 -14.09 13.09
N ASP A 13 -1.02 -13.13 13.99
CA ASP A 13 -1.77 -13.06 15.25
C ASP A 13 -2.88 -11.99 15.24
N GLU A 14 -3.04 -11.28 14.12
CA GLU A 14 -4.07 -10.23 13.97
C GLU A 14 -5.33 -10.81 13.29
N PRO A 15 -6.43 -11.04 14.03
CA PRO A 15 -7.62 -11.71 13.49
C PRO A 15 -8.31 -10.89 12.40
N GLU A 16 -8.24 -9.56 12.48
CA GLU A 16 -8.80 -8.66 11.46
C GLU A 16 -8.07 -8.81 10.12
N LEU A 17 -6.74 -8.81 10.13
CA LEU A 17 -5.96 -9.03 8.91
C LEU A 17 -6.23 -10.40 8.30
N GLN A 18 -6.34 -11.45 9.12
CA GLN A 18 -6.66 -12.80 8.63
C GLN A 18 -8.02 -12.83 7.92
N ASP A 19 -9.05 -12.18 8.47
CA ASP A 19 -10.37 -12.08 7.83
C ASP A 19 -10.27 -11.37 6.47
N VAL A 20 -9.59 -10.24 6.42
CA VAL A 20 -9.44 -9.44 5.20
C VAL A 20 -8.68 -10.20 4.11
N VAL A 21 -7.59 -10.89 4.47
CA VAL A 21 -6.80 -11.72 3.54
C VAL A 21 -7.63 -12.88 2.99
N GLU A 22 -8.41 -13.57 3.83
CA GLU A 22 -9.26 -14.67 3.37
C GLU A 22 -10.40 -14.18 2.47
N ARG A 23 -11.02 -13.03 2.79
CA ARG A 23 -12.01 -12.39 1.91
C ARG A 23 -11.42 -12.00 0.57
N TYR A 24 -10.21 -11.44 0.54
CA TYR A 24 -9.51 -11.11 -0.70
C TYR A 24 -9.22 -12.37 -1.54
N ARG A 25 -8.73 -13.45 -0.91
CA ARG A 25 -8.53 -14.74 -1.58
C ARG A 25 -9.82 -15.32 -2.15
N LEU A 26 -10.92 -15.22 -1.41
CA LEU A 26 -12.24 -15.65 -1.87
C LEU A 26 -12.71 -14.81 -3.08
N MET A 27 -12.52 -13.49 -3.04
CA MET A 27 -12.82 -12.58 -4.16
C MET A 27 -12.11 -13.05 -5.44
N LEU A 28 -10.80 -13.33 -5.34
CA LEU A 28 -9.98 -13.80 -6.46
C LEU A 28 -10.43 -15.18 -6.99
N ARG A 29 -10.75 -16.13 -6.09
CA ARG A 29 -11.16 -17.49 -6.47
C ARG A 29 -12.56 -17.54 -7.07
N SER A 30 -13.48 -16.76 -6.53
CA SER A 30 -14.89 -16.72 -6.96
C SER A 30 -15.13 -15.80 -8.14
N ASN A 31 -14.14 -14.98 -8.53
CA ASN A 31 -14.27 -13.91 -9.51
C ASN A 31 -15.49 -13.00 -9.24
N THR A 32 -15.85 -12.87 -7.97
CA THR A 32 -16.99 -12.06 -7.52
C THR A 32 -16.43 -10.79 -6.90
N PRO A 33 -16.80 -9.60 -7.38
CA PRO A 33 -16.29 -8.36 -6.82
C PRO A 33 -16.77 -8.20 -5.38
N LEU A 34 -15.83 -8.06 -4.46
CA LEU A 34 -16.10 -7.70 -3.08
C LEU A 34 -15.65 -6.25 -2.83
N TYR A 35 -16.39 -5.57 -1.97
CA TYR A 35 -16.02 -4.25 -1.49
C TYR A 35 -15.11 -4.41 -0.28
N PHE A 36 -14.08 -3.57 -0.23
CA PHE A 36 -13.24 -3.39 0.94
C PHE A 36 -13.16 -1.89 1.21
N ASP A 37 -13.12 -1.49 2.46
CA ASP A 37 -12.82 -0.11 2.79
C ASP A 37 -11.33 0.22 2.54
N SER A 38 -10.97 1.50 2.63
CA SER A 38 -9.60 1.93 2.38
C SER A 38 -8.60 1.36 3.39
N HIS A 39 -9.00 1.11 4.63
CA HIS A 39 -8.14 0.56 5.67
C HIS A 39 -7.85 -0.93 5.40
N GLU A 40 -8.88 -1.70 5.05
CA GLU A 40 -8.73 -3.11 4.64
C GLU A 40 -7.76 -3.25 3.45
N PHE A 41 -7.81 -2.33 2.48
CA PHE A 41 -6.83 -2.32 1.39
C PHE A 41 -5.39 -2.02 1.87
N ILE A 42 -5.22 -1.12 2.82
CA ILE A 42 -3.90 -0.80 3.41
C ILE A 42 -3.34 -2.04 4.12
N LEU A 43 -4.16 -2.74 4.90
CA LEU A 43 -3.79 -3.99 5.56
C LEU A 43 -3.34 -5.06 4.56
N LEU A 44 -4.08 -5.25 3.46
CA LEU A 44 -3.69 -6.17 2.38
C LEU A 44 -2.36 -5.76 1.74
N ILE A 45 -2.20 -4.48 1.42
CA ILE A 45 -0.96 -3.97 0.81
C ILE A 45 0.24 -4.24 1.72
N ASP A 46 0.13 -3.90 3.00
CA ASP A 46 1.21 -4.06 3.98
C ASP A 46 1.58 -5.52 4.20
N TYR A 47 0.58 -6.41 4.28
CA TYR A 47 0.79 -7.85 4.33
C TYR A 47 1.61 -8.36 3.13
N HIS A 48 1.20 -7.99 1.91
CA HIS A 48 1.91 -8.42 0.70
C HIS A 48 3.29 -7.74 0.55
N LEU A 49 3.44 -6.49 0.97
CA LEU A 49 4.72 -5.78 0.98
C LEU A 49 5.73 -6.45 1.90
N HIS A 50 5.30 -6.84 3.10
CA HIS A 50 6.11 -7.57 4.08
C HIS A 50 6.58 -8.92 3.51
N ASN A 51 5.70 -9.62 2.78
CA ASN A 51 6.04 -10.86 2.09
C ASN A 51 6.89 -10.66 0.82
N ARG A 52 7.27 -9.41 0.50
CA ARG A 52 8.02 -9.01 -0.70
C ARG A 52 7.27 -9.29 -2.02
N GLU A 53 5.96 -9.35 -1.97
CA GLU A 53 5.06 -9.61 -3.10
C GLU A 53 4.68 -8.30 -3.80
N TYR A 54 5.68 -7.49 -4.18
CA TYR A 54 5.48 -6.11 -4.61
C TYR A 54 4.53 -5.93 -5.81
N THR A 55 4.55 -6.87 -6.75
CA THR A 55 3.63 -6.84 -7.90
C THR A 55 2.19 -7.08 -7.49
N GLU A 56 1.95 -7.89 -6.46
CA GLU A 56 0.60 -8.14 -5.94
C GLU A 56 0.15 -6.94 -5.10
N SER A 57 1.02 -6.38 -4.26
CA SER A 57 0.76 -5.12 -3.56
C SER A 57 0.36 -4.00 -4.53
N LEU A 58 1.00 -3.91 -5.70
CA LEU A 58 0.65 -2.89 -6.70
C LEU A 58 -0.78 -3.08 -7.25
N LYS A 59 -1.17 -4.32 -7.55
CA LYS A 59 -2.55 -4.62 -8.01
C LYS A 59 -3.59 -4.28 -6.94
N ILE A 60 -3.31 -4.63 -5.69
CA ILE A 60 -4.20 -4.33 -4.56
C ILE A 60 -4.33 -2.81 -4.40
N ALA A 61 -3.23 -2.07 -4.47
CA ALA A 61 -3.25 -0.61 -4.41
C ALA A 61 -4.05 0.01 -5.56
N GLU A 62 -3.91 -0.49 -6.78
CA GLU A 62 -4.69 -0.02 -7.93
C GLU A 62 -6.18 -0.31 -7.79
N PHE A 63 -6.53 -1.50 -7.32
CA PHE A 63 -7.91 -1.86 -7.04
C PHE A 63 -8.51 -1.01 -5.92
N GLY A 64 -7.74 -0.78 -4.84
CA GLY A 64 -8.14 0.10 -3.75
C GLY A 64 -8.33 1.55 -4.20
N ILE A 65 -7.44 2.10 -5.03
CA ILE A 65 -7.56 3.45 -5.58
C ILE A 65 -8.77 3.55 -6.52
N ASN A 66 -9.09 2.51 -7.29
CA ASN A 66 -10.28 2.50 -8.12
C ASN A 66 -11.58 2.58 -7.31
N GLN A 67 -11.62 1.96 -6.11
CA GLN A 67 -12.76 2.07 -5.20
C GLN A 67 -12.74 3.37 -4.37
N HIS A 68 -11.55 3.83 -3.99
CA HIS A 68 -11.32 4.98 -3.11
C HIS A 68 -10.39 6.03 -3.73
N PRO A 69 -10.78 6.68 -4.84
CA PRO A 69 -9.87 7.55 -5.61
C PRO A 69 -9.39 8.80 -4.87
N SER A 70 -10.06 9.18 -3.78
CA SER A 70 -9.66 10.30 -2.91
C SER A 70 -8.77 9.88 -1.74
N SER A 71 -8.51 8.58 -1.54
CA SER A 71 -7.67 8.10 -0.44
C SER A 71 -6.22 8.53 -0.66
N PHE A 72 -5.73 9.37 0.24
CA PHE A 72 -4.34 9.79 0.28
C PHE A 72 -3.43 8.60 0.62
N ASP A 73 -3.79 7.83 1.65
CA ASP A 73 -2.98 6.72 2.15
C ASP A 73 -2.78 5.61 1.10
N LEU A 74 -3.81 5.29 0.32
CA LEU A 74 -3.66 4.29 -0.75
C LEU A 74 -2.71 4.74 -1.87
N LYS A 75 -2.74 6.03 -2.22
CA LYS A 75 -1.79 6.61 -3.17
C LYS A 75 -0.38 6.65 -2.60
N LEU A 76 -0.24 6.97 -1.32
CA LEU A 76 1.05 6.95 -0.63
C LEU A 76 1.65 5.54 -0.63
N LYS A 77 0.85 4.53 -0.28
CA LYS A 77 1.25 3.11 -0.36
C LYS A 77 1.64 2.71 -1.78
N LYS A 78 0.92 3.17 -2.82
CA LYS A 78 1.33 2.95 -4.22
C LYS A 78 2.72 3.53 -4.51
N ALA A 79 3.06 4.71 -4.00
CA ALA A 79 4.40 5.31 -4.18
C ALA A 79 5.49 4.46 -3.50
N GLU A 80 5.22 3.95 -2.29
CA GLU A 80 6.12 3.02 -1.58
C GLU A 80 6.35 1.74 -2.38
N ILE A 81 5.27 1.14 -2.93
CA ILE A 81 5.36 -0.06 -3.76
C ILE A 81 6.20 0.20 -5.02
N LEU A 82 5.95 1.31 -5.72
CA LEU A 82 6.72 1.69 -6.92
C LEU A 82 8.21 1.88 -6.59
N PHE A 83 8.53 2.47 -5.44
CA PHE A 83 9.91 2.55 -4.96
C PHE A 83 10.53 1.17 -4.72
N ARG A 84 9.81 0.23 -4.09
CA ARG A 84 10.28 -1.16 -3.90
C ARG A 84 10.49 -1.88 -5.23
N LEU A 85 9.68 -1.58 -6.24
CA LEU A 85 9.83 -2.05 -7.62
C LEU A 85 10.93 -1.34 -8.41
N LYS A 86 11.61 -0.36 -7.82
CA LYS A 86 12.62 0.51 -8.45
C LYS A 86 12.08 1.38 -9.59
N ASP A 87 10.77 1.58 -9.63
CA ASP A 87 10.11 2.54 -10.51
C ASP A 87 10.08 3.92 -9.84
N TYR A 88 11.28 4.48 -9.67
CA TYR A 88 11.51 5.74 -8.99
C TYR A 88 10.84 6.92 -9.69
N ALA A 89 10.69 6.86 -11.02
CA ALA A 89 10.06 7.91 -11.81
C ALA A 89 8.58 8.04 -11.46
N ASN A 90 7.84 6.94 -11.47
CA ASN A 90 6.42 6.96 -11.12
C ASN A 90 6.19 7.16 -9.61
N ALA A 91 7.08 6.63 -8.76
CA ALA A 91 7.02 6.89 -7.32
C ALA A 91 7.14 8.40 -7.02
N LEU A 92 8.13 9.07 -7.63
CA LEU A 92 8.34 10.51 -7.45
C LEU A 92 7.18 11.34 -8.03
N LEU A 93 6.61 10.93 -9.16
CA LEU A 93 5.46 11.61 -9.73
C LEU A 93 4.28 11.60 -8.75
N LEU A 94 3.99 10.44 -8.17
CA LEU A 94 2.89 10.28 -7.23
C LEU A 94 3.13 11.05 -5.92
N VAL A 95 4.37 11.08 -5.42
CA VAL A 95 4.74 11.91 -4.25
C VAL A 95 4.48 13.39 -4.51
N LYS A 96 4.86 13.91 -5.68
CA LYS A 96 4.61 15.32 -6.05
C LYS A 96 3.12 15.63 -6.13
N GLU A 97 2.32 14.71 -6.65
CA GLU A 97 0.86 14.85 -6.67
C GLU A 97 0.29 14.93 -5.25
N LEU A 98 0.80 14.11 -4.33
CA LEU A 98 0.39 14.10 -2.93
C LEU A 98 0.84 15.37 -2.18
N GLU A 99 2.04 15.88 -2.45
CA GLU A 99 2.54 17.13 -1.88
C GLU A 99 1.66 18.33 -2.25
N ASN A 100 1.05 18.35 -3.44
CA ASN A 100 0.11 19.41 -3.83
C ASN A 100 -1.19 19.40 -3.03
N ILE A 101 -1.56 18.23 -2.47
CA ILE A 101 -2.75 18.06 -1.65
C ILE A 101 -2.40 18.34 -0.19
N GLU A 102 -1.29 17.77 0.29
CA GLU A 102 -0.82 17.90 1.66
C GLU A 102 0.64 18.36 1.69
N THR A 103 0.81 19.68 1.72
CA THR A 103 2.11 20.36 1.59
C THR A 103 3.04 20.25 2.80
N ASN A 104 2.56 19.76 3.95
CA ASN A 104 3.32 19.71 5.21
C ASN A 104 3.45 18.29 5.80
N SER A 105 3.40 17.26 4.97
CA SER A 105 3.68 15.90 5.44
C SER A 105 5.20 15.70 5.59
N SER A 106 5.65 15.56 6.84
CA SER A 106 7.05 15.21 7.16
C SER A 106 7.47 13.88 6.53
N TYR A 107 6.52 12.96 6.39
CA TYR A 107 6.73 11.68 5.74
C TYR A 107 7.02 11.82 4.25
N LEU A 108 6.24 12.62 3.51
CA LEU A 108 6.47 12.84 2.08
C LEU A 108 7.86 13.45 1.82
N SER A 109 8.26 14.43 2.65
CA SER A 109 9.59 15.07 2.55
C SER A 109 10.72 14.06 2.77
N TYR A 110 10.57 13.19 3.78
CA TYR A 110 11.52 12.13 4.05
C TYR A 110 11.57 11.10 2.91
N PHE A 111 10.40 10.60 2.49
CA PHE A 111 10.29 9.58 1.45
C PHE A 111 10.87 10.07 0.12
N ARG A 112 10.65 11.33 -0.25
CA ARG A 112 11.30 11.96 -1.40
C ARG A 112 12.82 11.97 -1.31
N GLY A 113 13.39 12.16 -0.12
CA GLY A 113 14.85 12.11 0.08
C GLY A 113 15.46 10.72 -0.07
N LEU A 114 14.65 9.66 -0.07
CA LEU A 114 15.08 8.28 -0.31
C LEU A 114 15.11 7.89 -1.80
N ILE A 115 14.39 8.63 -2.65
CA ILE A 115 14.28 8.41 -4.11
C ILE A 115 15.36 9.20 -4.84
#